data_AF-A0A3L6JEU9-F1
#
_entry.id   AF-A0A3L6JEU9-F1
#
_cell.length_a   1.000
_cell.length_b   1.000
_cell.length_c   1.000
_cell.angle_alpha   90.00
_cell.angle_beta   90.00
_cell.angle_gamma   90.00
#
_symmetry.space_group_name_H-M   'P 1'
#
loop_
_entity.id
_entity.type
_entity.pdbx_description
1 polymer ?
#
loop_
_entity_poly.entity_id
_entity_poly.type
_entity_poly.pdbx_seq_one_letter_code
_entity_poly.pdbx_strand_id
1 'polypeptide(L)'
;MSKAKAGKVRASHILVEKHSQALALIGRISSGEDFAKIAREYSTCPSKKKGGDLGWFTKGQMVPEFEKAAFGLNVGAMTVEPVKTKFGYHIIKRMG
;
A
#
# COMPACT_ATOMS: atom_id res chain seq x y z
N MET A 1 -5.36 24.19 -2.43
CA MET A 1 -4.04 23.62 -2.80
C MET A 1 -3.40 23.05 -1.54
N SER A 2 -3.64 21.77 -1.25
CA SER A 2 -3.33 21.16 0.04
C SER A 2 -1.83 20.84 0.12
N LYS A 3 -1.11 21.68 0.87
CA LYS A 3 0.26 21.46 1.35
C LYS A 3 0.34 20.09 2.03
N ALA A 4 0.89 19.08 1.36
CA ALA A 4 1.35 17.87 2.03
C ALA A 4 2.51 18.28 2.96
N LYS A 5 2.16 18.52 4.22
CA LYS A 5 3.09 18.89 5.29
C LYS A 5 4.19 17.82 5.41
N ALA A 6 5.44 18.27 5.39
CA ALA A 6 6.62 17.61 5.95
C ALA A 6 6.96 16.20 5.45
N GLY A 7 7.47 16.06 4.22
CA GLY A 7 8.48 15.05 3.77
C GLY A 7 8.25 13.54 4.02
N LYS A 8 7.20 13.15 4.73
CA LYS A 8 6.91 11.81 5.25
C LYS A 8 5.47 11.47 4.92
N VAL A 9 5.23 10.23 4.52
CA VAL A 9 3.89 9.67 4.31
C VAL A 9 3.77 8.41 5.15
N ARG A 10 2.58 8.20 5.70
CA ARG A 10 2.23 6.93 6.34
C ARG A 10 1.39 6.13 5.37
N ALA A 11 1.86 4.94 5.02
CA ALA A 11 1.09 4.04 4.18
C ALA A 11 1.17 2.60 4.67
N SER A 12 0.09 1.87 4.44
CA SER A 12 0.05 0.43 4.58
C SER A 12 0.16 -0.21 3.20
N HIS A 13 0.74 -1.40 3.13
CA HIS A 13 0.84 -2.13 1.89
C HIS A 13 0.52 -3.63 2.00
N ILE A 14 0.13 -4.21 0.88
CA ILE A 14 -0.03 -5.66 0.71
C ILE A 14 0.88 -6.06 -0.44
N LEU A 15 1.85 -6.93 -0.17
CA LEU A 15 2.71 -7.50 -1.21
C LEU A 15 2.22 -8.90 -1.58
N VAL A 16 1.97 -9.14 -2.85
CA VAL A 16 1.63 -10.45 -3.39
C VAL A 16 2.44 -10.73 -4.66
N GLU A 17 2.72 -11.99 -4.93
CA GLU A 17 3.51 -12.38 -6.12
C GLU A 17 2.67 -12.35 -7.41
N LYS A 18 1.36 -12.61 -7.31
CA LYS A 18 0.46 -12.72 -8.46
C LYS A 18 -0.35 -11.44 -8.68
N HIS A 19 -0.36 -10.95 -9.91
CA HIS A 19 -1.17 -9.81 -10.34
C HIS A 19 -2.67 -10.04 -10.11
N SER A 20 -3.16 -11.22 -10.51
CA SER A 20 -4.56 -11.62 -10.36
C SER A 20 -5.00 -11.64 -8.90
N GLN A 21 -4.12 -12.09 -8.01
CA GLN A 21 -4.37 -12.06 -6.57
C GLN A 21 -4.46 -10.62 -6.09
N ALA A 22 -3.55 -9.74 -6.49
CA ALA A 22 -3.59 -8.33 -6.09
C ALA A 22 -4.90 -7.65 -6.51
N LEU A 23 -5.35 -7.87 -7.75
CA LEU A 23 -6.62 -7.36 -8.26
C LEU A 23 -7.83 -7.89 -7.45
N ALA A 24 -7.86 -9.19 -7.17
CA ALA A 24 -8.92 -9.78 -6.35
C ALA A 24 -8.98 -9.15 -4.95
N LEU A 25 -7.82 -8.91 -4.33
CA LEU A 25 -7.75 -8.25 -3.03
C LEU A 25 -8.22 -6.80 -3.08
N ILE A 26 -7.87 -6.04 -4.13
CA ILE A 26 -8.38 -4.67 -4.33
C ILE A 26 -9.91 -4.67 -4.43
N GLY A 27 -10.50 -5.62 -5.15
CA GLY A 27 -11.96 -5.77 -5.24
C GLY A 27 -12.61 -6.05 -3.89
N ARG A 28 -11.98 -6.90 -3.07
CA ARG A 28 -12.44 -7.19 -1.69
C ARG A 28 -12.36 -5.99 -0.77
N ILE A 29 -11.25 -5.24 -0.80
CA ILE A 29 -11.10 -4.01 -0.02
C ILE A 29 -12.12 -2.96 -0.48
N SER A 30 -12.35 -2.85 -1.79
CA SER A 30 -13.35 -1.94 -2.36
C SER A 30 -14.78 -2.32 -1.96
N SER A 31 -15.03 -3.61 -1.69
CA SER A 31 -16.31 -4.11 -1.18
C SER A 31 -16.52 -3.83 0.33
N GLY A 32 -15.54 -3.22 1.00
CA GLY A 32 -15.60 -2.88 2.43
C GLY A 32 -14.82 -3.81 3.35
N GLU A 33 -14.02 -4.74 2.81
CA GLU A 33 -13.18 -5.60 3.65
C GLU A 33 -11.98 -4.83 4.23
N ASP A 34 -11.58 -5.20 5.45
CA ASP A 34 -10.50 -4.51 6.17
C ASP A 34 -9.13 -4.78 5.52
N PHE A 35 -8.45 -3.71 5.11
CA PHE A 35 -7.12 -3.78 4.50
C PHE A 35 -6.10 -4.48 5.40
N ALA A 36 -6.14 -4.23 6.70
CA ALA A 36 -5.20 -4.80 7.65
C ALA A 36 -5.42 -6.31 7.83
N LYS A 37 -6.68 -6.75 7.77
CA LYS A 37 -7.02 -8.18 7.74
C LYS A 37 -6.46 -8.86 6.50
N ILE A 38 -6.72 -8.30 5.31
CA ILE A 38 -6.19 -8.85 4.05
C ILE A 38 -4.66 -8.84 4.05
N ALA A 39 -4.04 -7.77 4.54
CA ALA A 39 -2.59 -7.72 4.66
C ALA A 39 -2.03 -8.80 5.58
N ARG A 40 -2.70 -9.12 6.70
CA ARG A 40 -2.29 -10.22 7.59
C ARG A 40 -2.35 -11.58 6.92
N GLU A 41 -3.42 -11.82 6.16
CA GLU A 41 -3.68 -13.12 5.54
C GLU A 41 -2.88 -13.34 4.25
N TYR A 42 -2.79 -12.33 3.38
CA TYR A 42 -2.27 -12.48 2.02
C TYR A 42 -0.93 -11.79 1.77
N SER A 43 -0.53 -10.81 2.57
CA SER A 43 0.74 -10.11 2.32
C SER A 43 1.91 -11.04 2.61
N THR A 44 2.87 -11.10 1.69
CA THR A 44 4.13 -11.84 1.87
C THR A 44 5.17 -11.03 2.64
N CYS A 45 4.94 -9.72 2.83
CA CYS A 45 5.86 -8.85 3.56
C CYS A 45 5.74 -9.06 5.09
N PRO A 46 6.84 -8.97 5.87
CA PRO A 46 6.80 -9.02 7.34
C PRO A 46 5.89 -7.95 7.99
N SER A 47 5.59 -6.86 7.27
CA SER A 47 4.59 -5.84 7.67
C SER A 47 3.19 -6.43 7.87
N LYS A 48 2.90 -7.63 7.36
CA LYS A 48 1.65 -8.37 7.60
C LYS A 48 1.29 -8.46 9.07
N LYS A 49 2.26 -8.61 9.98
CA LYS A 49 2.00 -8.65 11.44
C LYS A 49 1.31 -7.37 11.95
N LYS A 50 1.61 -6.23 11.33
CA LYS A 50 1.01 -4.91 11.61
C LYS A 50 -0.16 -4.57 10.68
N GLY A 51 -0.71 -5.56 9.96
CA GLY A 51 -1.76 -5.30 8.98
C GLY A 51 -1.25 -4.51 7.77
N GLY A 52 0.00 -4.73 7.38
CA GLY A 52 0.63 -4.06 6.25
C GLY A 52 1.13 -2.65 6.56
N ASP A 53 0.95 -2.12 7.77
CA ASP A 53 1.41 -0.78 8.13
C ASP A 53 2.95 -0.68 8.12
N LEU A 54 3.48 0.17 7.26
CA LEU A 54 4.91 0.49 7.18
C LEU A 54 5.29 1.64 8.12
N GLY A 55 4.32 2.33 8.71
CA GLY A 55 4.56 3.55 9.46
C GLY A 55 4.90 4.72 8.55
N TRP A 56 5.52 5.75 9.13
CA TRP A 56 5.93 6.96 8.41
C TRP A 56 7.26 6.74 7.70
N PHE A 57 7.29 6.93 6.39
CA PHE A 57 8.50 6.87 5.59
C PHE A 57 8.69 8.13 4.74
N THR A 58 9.94 8.50 4.48
CA THR A 58 10.32 9.60 3.59
C THR A 58 10.58 9.12 2.18
N LYS A 59 10.72 10.07 1.25
CA LYS A 59 11.28 9.77 -0.06
C LYS A 59 12.68 9.14 0.07
N GLY A 60 13.00 8.15 -0.76
CA GLY A 60 14.25 7.41 -0.79
C GLY A 60 14.33 6.19 0.14
N GLN A 61 13.32 5.95 1.00
CA GLN A 61 13.30 4.77 1.88
C GLN A 61 12.62 3.53 1.25
N MET A 62 11.80 3.75 0.23
CA MET A 62 11.06 2.70 -0.47
C MET A 62 11.45 2.67 -1.96
N VAL A 63 11.06 1.60 -2.65
CA VAL A 63 11.26 1.52 -4.10
C VAL A 63 10.52 2.66 -4.83
N PRO A 64 11.10 3.23 -5.91
CA PRO A 64 10.58 4.44 -6.54
C PRO A 64 9.13 4.30 -7.04
N GLU A 65 8.77 3.12 -7.54
CA GLU A 65 7.40 2.79 -7.99
C GLU A 65 6.40 2.87 -6.82
N PHE A 66 6.78 2.30 -5.66
CA PHE A 66 5.96 2.30 -4.46
C PHE A 66 5.80 3.72 -3.89
N GLU A 67 6.92 4.43 -3.79
CA GLU A 67 6.94 5.80 -3.29
C GLU A 67 6.06 6.72 -4.15
N LYS A 68 6.21 6.65 -5.48
CA LYS A 68 5.44 7.48 -6.41
C LYS A 68 3.94 7.25 -6.24
N ALA A 69 3.52 6.00 -6.08
CA ALA A 69 2.14 5.66 -5.81
C ALA A 69 1.68 6.15 -4.43
N ALA A 70 2.43 5.89 -3.35
CA ALA A 70 2.07 6.30 -2.01
C ALA A 70 1.95 7.84 -1.85
N PHE A 71 2.89 8.59 -2.44
CA PHE A 71 2.88 10.06 -2.43
C PHE A 71 1.80 10.64 -3.34
N GLY A 72 1.45 9.95 -4.43
CA GLY A 72 0.38 10.34 -5.34
C GLY A 72 -1.03 10.11 -4.78
N LEU A 73 -1.18 9.21 -3.81
CA LEU A 73 -2.46 8.95 -3.15
C LEU A 73 -2.84 10.07 -2.17
N ASN A 74 -4.14 10.33 -2.09
CA ASN A 74 -4.72 11.15 -1.02
C ASN A 74 -4.75 10.37 0.30
N VAL A 75 -4.76 11.10 1.43
CA VAL A 75 -4.90 10.48 2.76
C VAL A 75 -6.23 9.74 2.83
N GLY A 76 -6.20 8.46 3.21
CA GLY A 76 -7.34 7.55 3.23
C GLY A 76 -7.60 6.82 1.91
N ALA A 77 -6.97 7.24 0.81
CA ALA A 77 -7.09 6.58 -0.48
C ALA A 77 -6.13 5.39 -0.60
N MET A 78 -6.48 4.46 -1.48
CA MET A 78 -5.63 3.33 -1.86
C MET A 78 -5.42 3.27 -3.37
N THR A 79 -4.41 2.52 -3.80
CA THR A 79 -4.17 2.23 -5.21
C THR A 79 -5.29 1.37 -5.77
N VAL A 80 -5.88 1.82 -6.87
CA VAL A 80 -6.90 1.07 -7.63
C VAL A 80 -6.25 -0.06 -8.44
N GLU A 81 -4.99 0.12 -8.82
CA GLU A 81 -4.20 -0.86 -9.54
C GLU A 81 -3.00 -1.29 -8.70
N PRO A 82 -2.63 -2.58 -8.72
CA PRO A 82 -1.48 -3.06 -7.97
C PRO A 82 -0.17 -2.55 -8.59
N VAL A 83 0.69 -1.97 -7.76
CA VAL A 83 1.99 -1.43 -8.17
C VAL A 83 2.97 -2.57 -8.35
N LYS A 84 3.33 -2.88 -9.60
CA LYS A 84 4.39 -3.84 -9.89
C LYS A 84 5.74 -3.28 -9.45
N THR A 85 6.55 -4.13 -8.81
CA THR A 85 7.95 -3.87 -8.48
C THR A 85 8.75 -5.16 -8.69
N LYS A 86 10.06 -5.10 -8.46
CA LYS A 86 10.93 -6.29 -8.45
C LYS A 86 10.54 -7.37 -7.42
N PHE A 87 9.77 -7.02 -6.39
CA PHE A 87 9.32 -7.96 -5.36
C PHE A 87 7.96 -8.61 -5.66
N GLY A 88 7.22 -8.08 -6.64
CA GLY A 88 5.86 -8.51 -6.95
C GLY A 88 4.91 -7.31 -7.07
N TYR A 89 3.67 -7.50 -6.63
CA TYR A 89 2.59 -6.53 -6.74
C TYR A 89 2.24 -5.96 -5.38
N HIS A 90 2.26 -4.63 -5.29
CA HIS A 90 2.00 -3.90 -4.06
C HIS A 90 0.68 -3.14 -4.16
N ILE A 91 -0.23 -3.42 -3.24
CA ILE A 91 -1.42 -2.60 -3.03
C ILE A 91 -1.06 -1.63 -1.92
N ILE A 92 -1.24 -0.32 -2.15
CA ILE A 92 -0.81 0.70 -1.20
C ILE A 92 -2.03 1.49 -0.75
N LYS A 93 -2.16 1.68 0.57
CA LYS A 93 -3.18 2.53 1.18
C LYS A 93 -2.50 3.61 1.98
N ARG A 94 -2.76 4.87 1.62
CA ARG A 94 -2.23 6.00 2.37
C ARG A 94 -3.08 6.26 3.60
N MET A 95 -2.43 6.30 4.76
CA MET A 95 -3.06 6.56 6.06
C MET A 95 -2.76 7.98 6.57
N GLY A 96 -1.66 8.62 6.12
CA GLY A 96 -1.23 9.97 6.53
C GLY A 96 -0.29 10.62 5.53
#